data_AF-A0A5D0MLJ3-F1
#
_entry.id   AF-A0A5D0MLJ3-F1
#
_cell.length_a   1.000
_cell.length_b   1.000
_cell.length_c   1.000
_cell.angle_alpha   90.00
_cell.angle_beta   90.00
_cell.angle_gamma   90.00
#
_symmetry.space_group_name_H-M   'P 1'
#
loop_
_entity.id
_entity.type
_entity.pdbx_description
1 polymer ?
#
loop_
_entity_poly.entity_id
_entity_poly.type
_entity_poly.pdbx_seq_one_letter_code
_entity_poly.pdbx_strand_id
1 'polypeptide(L)'
;MSAILAKVKRKKVVESIHRGYIAVVNSQNKVIYKKGDINRITYIRSSAKPIQALNVILSGAYKHFGFSTQELALMCSSHFAEKKHIEILEKFKTRILKNNAGIQVGKIEAVF
;
A
#
# COMPACT_ATOMS: atom_id res chain seq x y z
N MET A 1 6.16 12.15 22.14
CA MET A 1 7.28 12.87 21.46
C MET A 1 7.91 12.00 20.38
N SER A 2 8.39 12.57 19.27
CA SER A 2 9.05 11.83 18.18
C SER A 2 10.49 11.43 18.51
N ALA A 3 10.92 10.25 18.05
CA ALA A 3 12.27 9.73 18.25
C ALA A 3 13.10 9.81 16.98
N ILE A 4 14.43 9.89 17.11
CA ILE A 4 15.35 9.80 15.96
C ILE A 4 15.31 8.36 15.41
N LEU A 5 14.81 8.18 14.19
CA LEU A 5 14.70 6.87 13.54
C LEU A 5 15.89 6.59 12.64
N ALA A 6 16.35 7.58 11.87
CA ALA A 6 17.49 7.43 10.98
C ALA A 6 18.36 8.71 10.97
N LYS A 7 19.64 8.53 10.67
CA LYS A 7 20.60 9.61 10.42
C LYS A 7 21.23 9.37 9.06
N VAL A 8 21.20 10.36 8.18
CA VAL A 8 21.92 10.34 6.91
C VAL A 8 23.26 11.03 7.14
N LYS A 9 24.35 10.36 6.79
CA LYS A 9 25.72 10.88 6.95
C LYS A 9 26.35 11.14 5.60
N ARG A 10 27.08 12.25 5.48
CA ARG A 10 28.04 12.51 4.41
C ARG A 10 29.44 12.52 5.02
N LYS A 11 30.21 11.48 4.71
CA LYS A 11 31.46 11.16 5.43
C LYS A 11 31.20 11.10 6.95
N LYS A 12 31.92 11.88 7.74
CA LYS A 12 31.81 11.90 9.22
C LYS A 12 30.69 12.82 9.75
N VAL A 13 30.06 13.62 8.88
CA VAL A 13 29.06 14.61 9.28
C VAL A 13 27.65 14.01 9.15
N VAL A 14 26.82 14.19 10.18
CA VAL A 14 25.38 13.90 10.11
C VAL A 14 24.72 15.07 9.40
N GLU A 15 24.22 14.83 8.18
CA GLU A 15 23.63 15.86 7.33
C GLU A 15 22.11 15.95 7.54
N SER A 16 21.44 14.83 7.84
CA SER A 16 20.00 14.80 8.10
C SER A 16 19.64 13.84 9.24
N ILE A 17 18.60 14.21 10.00
CA ILE A 17 18.02 13.43 11.09
C ILE A 17 16.53 13.23 10.80
N HIS A 18 16.13 11.98 10.55
CA HIS A 18 14.73 11.63 10.33
C HIS A 18 14.11 11.19 11.65
N ARG A 19 13.05 11.88 12.06
CA ARG A 19 12.31 11.59 13.30
C ARG A 19 10.95 10.98 12.99
N GLY A 20 10.44 10.15 13.90
CA GLY A 20 9.15 9.53 13.73
C GLY A 20 8.77 8.60 14.88
N TYR A 21 7.88 7.68 14.55
CA TYR A 21 7.24 6.73 15.45
C TYR A 21 7.27 5.34 14.82
N ILE A 22 7.61 4.31 15.59
CA ILE A 22 7.56 2.91 15.14
C ILE A 22 6.77 2.12 16.15
N ALA A 23 5.80 1.34 15.68
CA ALA A 23 5.13 0.30 16.44
C ALA A 23 5.20 -1.00 15.62
N VAL A 24 5.66 -2.08 16.24
CA VAL A 24 5.59 -3.44 15.67
C VAL A 24 4.65 -4.24 16.57
N VAL A 25 3.63 -4.83 15.97
CA VAL A 25 2.63 -5.65 16.66
C VAL A 25 2.68 -7.07 16.14
N ASN A 26 2.39 -8.04 17.01
CA ASN A 26 2.18 -9.42 16.59
C ASN A 26 0.71 -9.68 16.20
N SER A 27 0.38 -10.91 15.80
CA SER A 27 -0.97 -11.31 15.41
C SER A 27 -2.00 -11.28 16.55
N GLN A 28 -1.55 -11.24 17.82
CA GLN A 28 -2.40 -11.06 19.00
C GLN A 28 -2.52 -9.60 19.42
N ASN A 29 -2.20 -8.64 18.53
CA ASN A 29 -2.24 -7.19 18.79
C ASN A 29 -1.32 -6.71 19.92
N LYS A 30 -0.33 -7.51 20.33
CA LYS A 30 0.67 -7.11 21.33
C LYS A 30 1.78 -6.32 20.66
N VAL A 31 2.10 -5.16 21.22
CA VAL A 31 3.28 -4.37 20.82
C VAL A 31 4.54 -5.12 21.24
N ILE A 32 5.32 -5.58 20.26
CA ILE A 32 6.60 -6.29 20.46
C ILE A 32 7.81 -5.37 20.29
N TYR A 33 7.64 -4.22 19.65
CA TYR A 33 8.65 -3.17 19.59
C TYR A 33 7.99 -1.80 19.44
N LYS A 34 8.56 -0.79 20.09
CA LYS A 34 8.15 0.60 19.92
C LYS A 34 9.33 1.57 19.95
N LYS A 35 9.21 2.67 19.22
CA LYS A 35 10.15 3.79 19.26
C LYS A 35 9.42 5.12 19.08
N GLY A 36 9.64 6.05 19.99
CA GLY A 36 8.84 7.28 20.09
C GLY A 36 7.47 7.01 20.73
N ASP A 37 6.59 8.00 20.64
CA ASP A 37 5.21 7.93 21.13
C ASP A 37 4.25 7.31 20.10
N ILE A 38 3.96 6.01 20.28
CA ILE A 38 3.10 5.23 19.38
C ILE A 38 1.61 5.54 19.52
N ASN A 39 1.20 6.35 20.52
CA ASN A 39 -0.18 6.80 20.69
C ASN A 39 -0.45 8.10 19.93
N ARG A 40 0.53 8.62 19.21
CA ARG A 40 0.39 9.83 18.39
C ARG A 40 -0.68 9.62 17.31
N ILE A 41 -1.72 10.44 17.36
CA ILE A 41 -2.74 10.49 16.30
C ILE A 41 -2.12 11.05 15.00
N THR A 42 -2.33 10.33 13.90
CA THR A 42 -1.94 10.71 12.54
C THR A 42 -2.89 10.07 11.52
N TYR A 43 -2.99 10.64 10.33
CA TYR A 43 -3.70 10.03 9.22
C TYR A 43 -2.96 8.79 8.71
N ILE A 44 -3.70 7.72 8.41
CA ILE A 44 -3.17 6.48 7.82
C ILE A 44 -2.68 6.65 6.38
N ARG A 45 -3.14 7.72 5.68
CA ARG A 45 -2.82 8.03 4.29
C ARG A 45 -2.91 6.77 3.40
N SER A 46 -1.95 6.61 2.50
CA SER A 46 -1.88 5.49 1.59
C SER A 46 -1.71 4.11 2.25
N SER A 47 -1.38 4.03 3.54
CA SER A 47 -1.37 2.74 4.25
C SER A 47 -2.78 2.16 4.42
N ALA A 48 -3.83 2.91 4.11
CA ALA A 48 -5.22 2.45 4.11
C ALA A 48 -5.59 1.51 2.94
N LYS A 49 -4.75 1.40 1.90
CA LYS A 49 -5.07 0.66 0.67
C LYS A 49 -5.53 -0.79 0.90
N PRO A 50 -4.94 -1.59 1.83
CA PRO A 50 -5.47 -2.91 2.14
C PRO A 50 -6.92 -2.89 2.66
N ILE A 51 -7.31 -1.88 3.43
CA ILE A 51 -8.69 -1.70 3.90
C ILE A 51 -9.61 -1.34 2.72
N GLN A 52 -9.13 -0.53 1.77
CA GLN A 52 -9.88 -0.22 0.55
C GLN A 52 -10.05 -1.47 -0.35
N ALA A 53 -8.99 -2.26 -0.51
CA ALA A 53 -8.97 -3.48 -1.31
C ALA A 53 -9.78 -4.63 -0.68
N LEU A 54 -9.99 -4.62 0.65
CA LEU A 54 -10.82 -5.60 1.35
C LEU A 54 -12.23 -5.70 0.75
N ASN A 55 -12.78 -4.59 0.27
CA ASN A 55 -14.10 -4.57 -0.38
C ASN A 55 -14.16 -5.43 -1.64
N VAL A 56 -13.05 -5.61 -2.37
CA VAL A 56 -12.98 -6.49 -3.55
C VAL A 56 -13.16 -7.96 -3.14
N ILE A 57 -12.70 -8.33 -1.94
CA ILE A 57 -12.88 -9.68 -1.39
C ILE A 57 -14.30 -9.83 -0.83
N LEU A 58 -14.74 -8.89 0.01
CA LEU A 58 -16.04 -8.95 0.70
C LEU A 58 -17.24 -8.91 -0.26
N SER A 59 -17.14 -8.13 -1.35
CA SER A 59 -18.17 -8.10 -2.40
C SER A 59 -18.24 -9.38 -3.25
N GLY A 60 -17.28 -10.29 -3.11
CA GLY A 60 -17.15 -11.47 -3.97
C GLY A 60 -16.49 -11.19 -5.33
N ALA A 61 -16.15 -9.94 -5.64
CA ALA A 61 -15.54 -9.55 -6.91
C ALA A 61 -14.22 -10.30 -7.18
N TYR A 62 -13.40 -10.54 -6.16
CA TYR A 62 -12.16 -11.31 -6.29
C TYR A 62 -12.39 -12.70 -6.90
N LYS A 63 -13.42 -13.41 -6.44
CA LYS A 63 -13.79 -14.73 -6.97
C LYS A 63 -14.50 -14.62 -8.31
N HIS A 64 -15.47 -13.71 -8.43
CA HIS A 64 -16.29 -13.53 -9.63
C HIS A 64 -15.44 -13.19 -10.87
N PHE A 65 -14.50 -12.26 -10.72
CA PHE A 65 -13.57 -11.91 -11.80
C PHE A 65 -12.34 -12.81 -11.84
N GLY A 66 -12.19 -13.79 -10.93
CA GLY A 66 -11.02 -14.66 -10.89
C GLY A 66 -9.70 -13.88 -10.78
N PHE A 67 -9.63 -12.87 -9.92
CA PHE A 67 -8.40 -12.11 -9.69
C PHE A 67 -7.32 -12.99 -9.03
N SER A 68 -6.07 -12.71 -9.36
CA SER A 68 -4.89 -13.34 -8.80
C SER A 68 -4.40 -12.61 -7.55
N THR A 69 -3.56 -13.28 -6.76
CA THR A 69 -2.90 -12.67 -5.60
C THR A 69 -1.97 -11.52 -6.00
N GLN A 70 -1.42 -11.52 -7.22
CA GLN A 70 -0.61 -10.42 -7.76
C GLN A 70 -1.45 -9.18 -8.04
N GLU A 71 -2.65 -9.35 -8.59
CA GLU A 71 -3.60 -8.26 -8.84
C GLU A 71 -4.14 -7.69 -7.51
N LEU A 72 -4.42 -8.56 -6.53
CA LEU A 72 -4.80 -8.11 -5.18
C LEU A 72 -3.67 -7.37 -4.47
N ALA A 73 -2.42 -7.85 -4.60
CA ALA A 73 -1.25 -7.17 -4.07
C ALA A 73 -1.07 -5.78 -4.71
N LEU A 74 -1.31 -5.67 -6.02
CA LEU A 74 -1.27 -4.38 -6.73
C LEU A 74 -2.28 -3.40 -6.13
N MET A 75 -3.53 -3.82 -5.88
CA MET A 75 -4.57 -2.98 -5.23
C MET A 75 -4.16 -2.50 -3.82
N CYS A 76 -3.42 -3.33 -3.08
CA CYS A 76 -3.00 -3.02 -1.72
C CYS A 76 -1.75 -2.13 -1.64
N SER A 77 -1.09 -1.86 -2.77
CA SER A 77 0.26 -1.30 -2.80
C SER A 77 0.29 0.18 -3.20
N SER A 78 1.33 0.88 -2.74
CA SER A 78 1.82 2.07 -3.43
C SER A 78 2.94 1.62 -4.36
N HIS A 79 2.71 1.71 -5.66
CA HIS A 79 3.66 1.25 -6.66
C HIS A 79 4.21 2.43 -7.48
N PHE A 80 5.47 2.36 -7.87
CA PHE A 80 6.13 3.37 -8.72
C PHE A 80 5.95 3.09 -10.22
N ALA A 81 4.91 2.35 -10.60
CA ALA A 81 4.62 1.97 -11.99
C ALA A 81 5.80 1.28 -12.71
N GLU A 82 6.63 0.53 -11.98
CA GLU A 82 7.65 -0.33 -12.61
C GLU A 82 7.02 -1.29 -13.62
N LYS A 83 7.81 -1.75 -14.59
CA LYS A 83 7.36 -2.62 -15.68
C LYS A 83 6.46 -3.78 -15.20
N LYS A 84 6.83 -4.45 -14.12
CA LYS A 84 6.05 -5.56 -13.52
C LYS A 84 4.68 -5.12 -13.02
N HIS A 85 4.57 -3.94 -12.43
CA HIS A 85 3.28 -3.39 -11.98
C HIS A 85 2.37 -3.11 -13.17
N ILE A 86 2.92 -2.54 -14.25
CA ILE A 86 2.18 -2.26 -15.48
C ILE A 86 1.69 -3.57 -16.12
N GLU A 87 2.54 -4.59 -16.20
CA GLU A 87 2.16 -5.90 -16.75
C GLU A 87 1.00 -6.56 -15.98
N ILE A 88 0.99 -6.44 -14.64
CA ILE A 88 -0.12 -6.92 -13.80
C ILE A 88 -1.37 -6.07 -14.04
N LEU A 89 -1.23 -4.75 -14.13
CA LEU A 89 -2.34 -3.83 -14.37
C LEU A 89 -3.04 -4.08 -15.72
N GLU A 90 -2.28 -4.37 -16.77
CA GLU A 90 -2.86 -4.68 -18.09
C GLU A 90 -3.63 -6.00 -18.09
N LYS A 91 -3.15 -7.03 -17.37
CA LYS A 91 -3.90 -8.28 -17.16
C LYS A 91 -5.20 -8.02 -16.41
N PHE A 92 -5.13 -7.23 -15.35
CA PHE A 92 -6.26 -6.83 -14.53
C PHE A 92 -7.33 -6.09 -15.35
N LYS A 93 -6.91 -5.07 -16.11
CA LYS A 93 -7.76 -4.28 -17.00
C LYS A 93 -8.43 -5.15 -18.06
N THR A 94 -7.66 -6.02 -18.71
CA THR A 94 -8.19 -6.96 -19.71
C THR A 94 -9.29 -7.84 -19.12
N ARG A 95 -9.12 -8.31 -17.88
CA ARG A 95 -10.11 -9.19 -17.23
C ARG A 95 -11.40 -8.46 -16.87
N ILE A 96 -11.32 -7.23 -16.37
CA ILE A 96 -12.49 -6.40 -16.08
C ILE A 96 -13.26 -6.09 -17.37
N LEU A 97 -12.56 -5.69 -18.44
CA LEU A 97 -13.18 -5.30 -19.71
C LEU A 97 -13.82 -6.48 -20.46
N LYS A 98 -13.23 -7.68 -20.41
CA LYS A 98 -13.80 -8.88 -21.04
C LYS A 98 -15.12 -9.32 -20.42
N ASN A 99 -15.31 -9.09 -19.11
CA ASN A 99 -16.51 -9.54 -18.40
C ASN A 99 -17.64 -8.51 -18.37
N ASN A 100 -17.41 -7.28 -18.87
CA ASN A 100 -18.40 -6.21 -18.87
C ASN A 100 -18.29 -5.35 -20.14
N ALA A 101 -18.81 -5.85 -21.26
CA ALA A 101 -18.97 -5.06 -22.48
C ALA A 101 -19.82 -3.82 -22.17
N GLY A 102 -19.19 -2.64 -22.06
CA GLY A 102 -19.85 -1.37 -21.75
C GLY A 102 -19.31 -0.60 -20.55
N ILE A 103 -18.42 -1.17 -19.73
CA ILE A 103 -17.74 -0.38 -18.69
C ILE A 103 -16.60 0.44 -19.32
N GLN A 104 -16.78 1.77 -19.35
CA GLN A 104 -15.67 2.69 -19.52
C GLN A 104 -14.82 2.66 -18.26
N VAL A 105 -13.65 2.02 -18.33
CA VAL A 105 -12.61 2.24 -17.33
C VAL A 105 -12.10 3.66 -17.55
N GLY A 106 -12.48 4.57 -16.65
CA GLY A 106 -11.97 5.93 -16.64
C GLY A 106 -10.44 5.93 -16.62
N LYS A 107 -9.82 7.02 -17.08
CA LYS A 107 -8.37 7.16 -17.11
C LYS A 107 -7.82 6.93 -15.69
N ILE A 108 -7.17 5.78 -15.49
CA ILE A 108 -6.45 5.49 -14.25
C ILE A 108 -5.16 6.30 -14.35
N GLU A 109 -5.21 7.55 -13.91
CA GLU A 109 -4.01 8.32 -13.69
C GLU A 109 -3.34 7.76 -12.45
N ALA A 110 -2.12 7.24 -12.62
CA ALA A 110 -1.27 6.97 -11.48
C ALA A 110 -1.02 8.33 -10.80
N VAL A 111 -1.73 8.58 -9.71
CA VAL A 111 -1.46 9.73 -8.84
C VAL A 111 -0.16 9.41 -8.13
N PHE A 112 0.94 9.89 -8.71
CA PHE A 112 2.27 9.85 -8.11
C PHE A 112 2.40 10.91 -7.02
#